data_AF-A0ABC8QWZ7-F1
#
_entry.id   AF-A0ABC8QWZ7-F1
#
_cell.length_a   1.000
_cell.length_b   1.000
_cell.length_c   1.000
_cell.angle_alpha   90.00
_cell.angle_beta   90.00
_cell.angle_gamma   90.00
#
_symmetry.space_group_name_H-M   'P 1'
#
loop_
_entity.id
_entity.type
_entity.pdbx_description
1 polymer ?
#
loop_
_entity_poly.entity_id
_entity_poly.type
_entity_poly.pdbx_seq_one_letter_code
_entity_poly.pdbx_strand_id
1 'polypeptide(L)'
;MGLSASKRVSTTLFKSPDFNSVCDSVYEDCLTLTQHALPGVKPYQLVSASERLHCSLTTLHFLLITKWVPQPPSRSQVDRAFKAITIRRSKNTPPVQVQEEEGEVVLGPVEFKEFARELFTNAVVSNAGKAVLKSVPIGVAGIAGVGALTKSGKEVVGTVIGVYALGVATSIYLSLSG
;
A
#
# COMPACT_ATOMS: atom_id res chain seq x y z
N MET A 1 15.47 -0.08 15.71
CA MET A 1 14.69 -0.93 14.78
C MET A 1 13.84 -0.02 13.90
N GLY A 2 14.13 0.07 12.60
CA GLY A 2 13.44 1.00 11.69
C GLY A 2 12.07 0.48 11.23
N LEU A 3 11.10 1.37 11.03
CA LEU A 3 9.80 1.02 10.45
C LEU A 3 10.00 0.56 9.00
N SER A 4 9.41 -0.58 8.63
CA SER A 4 9.35 -1.05 7.24
C SER A 4 8.72 0.01 6.32
N ALA A 5 9.15 0.09 5.06
CA ALA A 5 8.65 1.05 4.07
C ALA A 5 7.11 1.02 3.95
N SER A 6 6.52 -0.17 3.92
CA SER A 6 5.06 -0.34 3.94
C SER A 6 4.41 0.23 5.20
N LYS A 7 5.01 0.00 6.37
CA LYS A 7 4.50 0.54 7.63
C LYS A 7 4.60 2.07 7.66
N ARG A 8 5.67 2.66 7.12
CA ARG A 8 5.81 4.12 6.99
C ARG A 8 4.71 4.70 6.12
N VAL A 9 4.51 4.15 4.92
CA VAL A 9 3.45 4.56 3.98
C VAL A 9 2.05 4.42 4.60
N SER A 10 1.78 3.29 5.24
CA SER A 10 0.51 3.03 5.92
C SER A 10 0.23 4.06 7.02
N THR A 11 1.24 4.37 7.84
CA THR A 11 1.11 5.38 8.90
C THR A 11 0.88 6.78 8.32
N THR A 12 1.54 7.14 7.22
CA THR A 12 1.35 8.46 6.58
C THR A 12 -0.04 8.61 5.97
N LEU A 13 -0.57 7.55 5.33
CA LEU A 13 -1.93 7.55 4.81
C LEU A 13 -2.95 7.66 5.95
N PHE A 14 -2.78 6.89 7.02
CA PHE A 14 -3.69 6.90 8.17
C PHE A 14 -3.74 8.25 8.90
N LYS A 15 -2.59 8.94 9.02
CA LYS A 15 -2.51 10.25 9.69
C LYS A 15 -3.00 11.41 8.83
N SER A 16 -3.18 11.21 7.53
CA SER A 16 -3.64 12.28 6.63
C SER A 16 -5.15 12.50 6.81
N PRO A 17 -5.59 13.72 7.19
CA PRO A 17 -7.02 14.03 7.26
C PRO A 17 -7.66 14.01 5.87
N ASP A 18 -6.95 14.46 4.84
CA ASP A 18 -7.44 14.48 3.45
C ASP A 18 -7.72 13.07 2.94
N PHE A 19 -6.81 12.12 3.20
CA PHE A 19 -7.02 10.72 2.83
C PHE A 19 -8.25 10.12 3.53
N ASN A 20 -8.38 10.36 4.84
CA ASN A 20 -9.54 9.87 5.60
C ASN A 20 -10.85 10.50 5.12
N SER A 21 -10.85 11.80 4.83
CA SER A 21 -12.00 12.54 4.31
C SER A 21 -12.44 12.03 2.94
N VAL A 22 -11.49 11.73 2.05
CA VAL A 22 -11.80 11.11 0.75
C VAL A 22 -12.37 9.70 0.93
N CYS A 23 -11.83 8.90 1.86
CA CYS A 23 -12.38 7.59 2.16
C CYS A 23 -13.83 7.68 2.69
N ASP A 24 -14.11 8.64 3.57
CA ASP A 24 -15.46 8.89 4.08
C ASP A 24 -16.41 9.31 2.95
N SER A 25 -16.01 10.29 2.12
CA SER A 25 -16.81 10.77 1.00
C SER A 25 -17.14 9.64 0.01
N VAL A 26 -16.14 8.85 -0.40
CA VAL A 26 -16.37 7.76 -1.35
C VAL A 26 -17.20 6.63 -0.74
N TYR A 27 -17.09 6.41 0.57
CA TYR A 27 -17.95 5.45 1.27
C TYR A 27 -19.42 5.91 1.22
N GLU A 28 -19.69 7.16 1.57
CA GLU A 28 -21.04 7.75 1.49
C GLU A 28 -21.57 7.80 0.06
N ASP A 29 -20.73 8.08 -0.94
CA ASP A 29 -21.11 8.01 -2.35
C ASP A 29 -21.52 6.58 -2.75
N CYS A 30 -20.81 5.57 -2.27
CA CYS A 30 -21.17 4.17 -2.54
C CYS A 30 -22.51 3.79 -1.91
N LEU A 31 -22.82 4.31 -0.73
CA LEU A 31 -24.12 4.13 -0.08
C LEU A 31 -25.24 4.89 -0.81
N THR A 32 -24.96 6.12 -1.25
CA THR A 32 -25.90 6.93 -2.02
C THR A 32 -26.24 6.26 -3.35
N LEU A 33 -25.25 5.71 -4.05
CA LEU A 33 -25.44 4.95 -5.29
C LEU A 33 -26.29 3.69 -5.11
N THR A 34 -26.29 3.10 -3.92
CA THR A 34 -27.15 1.95 -3.58
C THR A 34 -28.47 2.38 -2.94
N GLN A 35 -28.76 3.69 -2.89
CA GLN A 35 -29.93 4.26 -2.22
C GLN A 35 -30.05 3.79 -0.76
N HIS A 36 -28.91 3.56 -0.09
CA HIS A 36 -28.85 2.96 1.24
C HIS A 36 -29.59 1.62 1.36
N ALA A 37 -29.86 0.91 0.26
CA ALA A 37 -30.47 -0.41 0.27
C ALA A 37 -29.56 -1.47 0.91
N LEU A 38 -28.28 -1.15 1.09
CA LEU A 38 -27.26 -2.04 1.66
C LEU A 38 -26.61 -1.37 2.87
N PRO A 39 -26.30 -2.14 3.94
CA PRO A 39 -25.72 -1.61 5.16
C PRO A 39 -24.24 -1.20 5.02
N GLY A 40 -23.64 -1.33 3.84
CA GLY A 40 -22.24 -1.00 3.58
C GLY A 40 -21.81 -1.33 2.15
N VAL A 41 -20.50 -1.26 1.90
CA VAL A 41 -19.93 -1.43 0.56
C VAL A 41 -19.73 -2.92 0.25
N LYS A 42 -20.25 -3.36 -0.91
CA LYS A 42 -20.13 -4.76 -1.34
C LYS A 42 -18.88 -5.03 -2.19
N PRO A 43 -18.41 -6.28 -2.26
CA PRO A 43 -17.17 -6.63 -2.96
C PRO A 43 -17.17 -6.25 -4.45
N TYR A 44 -18.32 -6.39 -5.13
CA TYR A 44 -18.44 -6.01 -6.55
C TYR A 44 -18.26 -4.50 -6.79
N GLN A 45 -18.51 -3.66 -5.78
CA GLN A 45 -18.37 -2.21 -5.87
C GLN A 45 -16.93 -1.75 -5.67
N LEU A 46 -16.05 -2.60 -5.12
CA LEU A 46 -14.71 -2.19 -4.68
C LEU A 46 -13.81 -1.73 -5.81
N VAL A 47 -13.96 -2.30 -7.01
CA VAL A 47 -13.20 -1.86 -8.18
C VAL A 47 -13.57 -0.42 -8.52
N SER A 48 -14.85 -0.13 -8.72
CA SER A 48 -15.33 1.23 -9.01
C SER A 48 -15.10 2.21 -7.86
N ALA A 49 -15.20 1.75 -6.60
CA ALA A 49 -14.87 2.56 -5.43
C ALA A 49 -13.36 2.90 -5.40
N SER A 50 -12.49 1.96 -5.76
CA SER A 50 -11.05 2.19 -5.83
C SER A 50 -10.65 3.18 -6.92
N GLU A 51 -11.35 3.16 -8.06
CA GLU A 51 -11.19 4.15 -9.12
C GLU A 51 -11.60 5.54 -8.63
N ARG A 52 -12.77 5.67 -7.97
CA ARG A 52 -13.22 6.95 -7.39
C ARG A 52 -12.26 7.48 -6.32
N LEU A 53 -11.73 6.60 -5.45
CA LEU A 53 -10.70 6.96 -4.48
C LEU A 53 -9.44 7.48 -5.19
N HIS A 54 -8.97 6.78 -6.22
CA HIS A 54 -7.78 7.16 -6.97
C HIS A 54 -7.97 8.51 -7.68
N CYS A 55 -9.11 8.72 -8.36
CA CYS A 55 -9.45 9.99 -8.99
C CYS A 55 -9.48 11.13 -7.97
N SER A 56 -10.17 10.95 -6.84
CA SER A 56 -10.30 11.98 -5.81
C SER A 56 -8.94 12.35 -5.20
N LEU A 57 -8.11 11.35 -4.87
CA LEU A 57 -6.75 11.57 -4.35
C LEU A 57 -5.82 12.21 -5.38
N THR A 58 -6.01 11.91 -6.66
CA THR A 58 -5.25 12.53 -7.76
C THR A 58 -5.66 13.99 -7.96
N THR A 59 -6.95 14.29 -7.93
CA THR A 59 -7.49 15.67 -8.03
C THR A 59 -7.03 16.54 -6.87
N LEU A 60 -6.93 15.99 -5.66
CA LEU A 60 -6.39 16.67 -4.49
C LEU A 60 -4.85 16.78 -4.50
N HIS A 61 -4.19 16.34 -5.58
CA HIS A 61 -2.73 16.34 -5.72
C HIS A 61 -2.00 15.65 -4.57
N PHE A 62 -2.57 14.57 -4.01
CA PHE A 62 -1.93 13.84 -2.91
C PHE A 62 -0.61 13.24 -3.38
N LEU A 63 0.51 13.82 -2.92
CA LEU A 63 1.86 13.59 -3.46
C LEU A 63 2.25 12.12 -3.59
N LEU A 64 1.83 11.29 -2.63
CA LEU A 64 2.17 9.87 -2.63
C LEU A 64 1.44 9.10 -3.74
N ILE A 65 0.19 9.46 -4.00
CA ILE A 65 -0.63 8.84 -5.05
C ILE A 65 -0.18 9.34 -6.42
N THR A 66 -0.04 10.65 -6.60
CA THR A 66 0.35 11.23 -7.89
C THR A 66 1.73 10.76 -8.35
N LYS A 67 2.68 10.59 -7.42
CA LYS A 67 4.05 10.14 -7.73
C LYS A 67 4.18 8.64 -7.96
N TRP A 68 3.50 7.82 -7.14
CA TRP A 68 3.73 6.37 -7.13
C TRP A 68 2.58 5.55 -7.70
N VAL A 69 1.40 6.13 -7.89
CA VAL A 69 0.21 5.43 -8.40
C VAL A 69 -0.40 6.26 -9.55
N PRO A 70 0.27 6.29 -10.72
CA PRO A 70 -0.20 7.08 -11.86
C PRO A 70 -1.45 6.51 -12.54
N GLN A 71 -1.75 5.23 -12.29
CA GLN A 71 -2.93 4.53 -12.81
C GLN A 71 -3.76 3.99 -11.65
N PRO A 72 -5.09 3.88 -11.81
CA PRO A 72 -5.95 3.32 -10.78
C PRO A 72 -5.54 1.87 -10.44
N PRO A 73 -5.78 1.42 -9.19
CA PRO A 73 -5.44 0.07 -8.78
C PRO A 73 -6.12 -1.00 -9.64
N SER A 74 -5.39 -2.05 -10.01
CA SER A 74 -5.95 -3.14 -10.82
C SER A 74 -6.89 -4.02 -10.00
N ARG A 75 -7.83 -4.71 -10.65
CA ARG A 75 -8.74 -5.67 -9.99
C ARG A 75 -8.00 -6.69 -9.12
N SER A 76 -6.87 -7.21 -9.58
CA SER A 76 -6.03 -8.12 -8.78
C SER A 76 -5.45 -7.50 -7.50
N GLN A 77 -5.18 -6.19 -7.48
CA GLN A 77 -4.73 -5.48 -6.29
C GLN A 77 -5.89 -5.24 -5.32
N VAL A 78 -7.07 -4.87 -5.86
CA VAL A 78 -8.32 -4.73 -5.11
C VAL A 78 -8.67 -6.05 -4.42
N ASP A 79 -8.70 -7.16 -5.16
CA ASP A 79 -9.04 -8.49 -4.64
C ASP A 79 -8.05 -8.94 -3.56
N ARG A 80 -6.76 -8.64 -3.74
CA ARG A 80 -5.71 -8.94 -2.75
C ARG A 80 -5.90 -8.13 -1.46
N ALA A 81 -6.20 -6.83 -1.58
CA ALA A 81 -6.44 -5.97 -0.44
C ALA A 81 -7.71 -6.40 0.31
N PHE A 82 -8.78 -6.72 -0.40
CA PHE A 82 -10.01 -7.25 0.18
C PHE A 82 -9.76 -8.56 0.93
N LYS A 83 -9.08 -9.52 0.29
CA LYS A 83 -8.71 -10.80 0.92
C LYS A 83 -7.88 -10.60 2.19
N ALA A 84 -6.97 -9.64 2.22
CA ALA A 84 -6.16 -9.35 3.40
C ALA A 84 -7.02 -8.93 4.60
N ILE A 85 -8.09 -8.17 4.37
CA ILE A 85 -9.01 -7.72 5.42
C ILE A 85 -9.91 -8.86 5.87
N THR A 86 -10.46 -9.64 4.95
CA THR A 86 -11.30 -10.80 5.28
C THR A 86 -10.54 -11.79 6.16
N ILE A 87 -9.25 -12.04 5.85
CA ILE A 87 -8.37 -12.89 6.67
C ILE A 87 -8.12 -12.26 8.05
N ARG A 88 -7.87 -10.94 8.12
CA ARG A 88 -7.66 -10.25 9.41
C ARG A 88 -8.92 -10.29 10.28
N ARG A 89 -10.10 -10.09 9.68
CA ARG A 89 -11.40 -10.21 10.36
C ARG A 89 -11.58 -11.61 10.94
N SER A 90 -11.39 -12.64 10.12
CA SER A 90 -11.49 -14.05 10.55
C SER A 90 -10.53 -14.40 11.70
N LYS A 91 -9.32 -13.81 11.75
CA LYS A 91 -8.36 -14.03 12.85
C LYS A 91 -8.73 -13.32 14.15
N ASN A 92 -9.48 -12.23 14.09
CA ASN A 92 -9.83 -11.43 15.25
C ASN A 92 -11.13 -11.89 15.92
N THR A 93 -11.90 -12.78 15.29
CA THR A 93 -13.10 -13.38 15.89
C THR A 93 -12.73 -14.62 16.72
N PRO A 94 -12.99 -14.66 18.03
CA PRO A 94 -12.79 -15.87 18.84
C PRO A 94 -13.73 -17.01 18.38
N PRO A 95 -13.38 -18.30 18.63
CA PRO A 95 -14.07 -19.48 18.08
C PRO A 95 -15.48 -19.74 18.64
N VAL A 96 -16.13 -18.75 19.25
CA VAL A 96 -17.48 -18.87 19.80
C VAL A 96 -18.39 -18.03 18.90
N GLN A 97 -19.27 -18.73 18.17
CA GLN A 97 -20.23 -18.21 17.17
C GLN A 97 -19.72 -18.14 15.73
N VAL A 98 -19.41 -19.31 15.17
CA VAL A 98 -19.65 -19.56 13.75
C VAL A 98 -21.16 -19.75 13.58
N GLN A 99 -21.92 -18.66 13.61
CA GLN A 99 -23.03 -18.57 12.69
C GLN A 99 -22.40 -18.13 11.39
N GLU A 100 -22.28 -19.08 10.47
CA GLU A 100 -22.25 -18.80 9.04
C GLU A 100 -23.55 -18.05 8.73
N GLU A 101 -23.61 -16.76 9.06
CA GLU A 101 -24.44 -15.89 8.28
C GLU A 101 -23.85 -15.94 6.88
N GLU A 102 -24.55 -16.64 5.99
CA GLU A 102 -24.53 -16.43 4.55
C GLU A 102 -24.90 -14.97 4.18
N GLY A 103 -24.64 -14.00 5.07
CA GLY A 103 -24.72 -12.58 4.82
C GLY A 103 -23.54 -12.22 3.93
N GLU A 104 -23.85 -11.63 2.77
CA GLU A 104 -22.85 -11.06 1.88
C GLU A 104 -21.77 -10.32 2.67
N VAL A 105 -20.50 -10.56 2.32
CA VAL A 105 -19.38 -9.89 3.00
C VAL A 105 -19.42 -8.40 2.67
N VAL A 106 -20.02 -7.62 3.56
CA VAL A 106 -20.10 -6.16 3.47
C VAL A 106 -18.93 -5.53 4.23
N LEU A 107 -18.39 -4.42 3.71
CA LEU A 107 -17.43 -3.57 4.42
C LEU A 107 -18.16 -2.39 5.08
N GLY A 108 -18.01 -2.28 6.39
CA GLY A 108 -18.37 -1.08 7.13
C GLY A 108 -17.40 0.09 6.88
N PRO A 109 -17.67 1.28 7.43
CA PRO A 109 -16.86 2.48 7.17
C PRO A 109 -15.41 2.32 7.65
N VAL A 110 -15.21 1.71 8.82
CA VAL A 110 -13.88 1.44 9.37
C VAL A 110 -13.10 0.49 8.47
N GLU A 111 -13.74 -0.58 8.03
CA GLU A 111 -13.11 -1.62 7.23
C GLU A 111 -12.85 -1.16 5.79
N PHE A 112 -13.71 -0.29 5.25
CA PHE A 112 -13.48 0.38 3.98
C PHE A 112 -12.26 1.31 4.04
N LYS A 113 -12.04 2.03 5.15
CA LYS A 113 -10.79 2.78 5.36
C LYS A 113 -9.57 1.88 5.46
N GLU A 114 -9.69 0.77 6.19
CA GLU A 114 -8.61 -0.21 6.26
C GLU A 114 -8.29 -0.80 4.89
N PHE A 115 -9.32 -1.03 4.07
CA PHE A 115 -9.23 -1.48 2.70
C PHE A 115 -8.48 -0.48 1.83
N ALA A 116 -8.91 0.77 1.81
CA ALA A 116 -8.27 1.82 1.05
C ALA A 116 -6.79 1.96 1.48
N ARG A 117 -6.51 1.94 2.79
CA ARG A 117 -5.16 2.01 3.33
C ARG A 117 -4.29 0.86 2.84
N GLU A 118 -4.77 -0.38 2.94
CA GLU A 118 -4.03 -1.57 2.51
C GLU A 118 -3.80 -1.56 0.99
N LEU A 119 -4.81 -1.17 0.20
CA LEU A 119 -4.76 -1.07 -1.25
C LEU A 119 -3.69 -0.08 -1.70
N PHE A 120 -3.78 1.18 -1.25
CA PHE A 120 -2.86 2.23 -1.66
C PHE A 120 -1.45 2.04 -1.07
N THR A 121 -1.32 1.49 0.13
CA THR A 121 0.01 1.12 0.67
C THR A 121 0.70 0.10 -0.24
N ASN A 122 -0.01 -0.96 -0.61
CA ASN A 122 0.55 -2.01 -1.48
C ASN A 122 0.84 -1.49 -2.90
N ALA A 123 -0.03 -0.64 -3.44
CA ALA A 123 0.18 -0.01 -4.75
C ALA A 123 1.41 0.90 -4.75
N VAL A 124 1.54 1.80 -3.77
CA VAL A 124 2.68 2.71 -3.61
C VAL A 124 3.98 1.92 -3.45
N VAL A 125 4.02 0.94 -2.55
CA VAL A 125 5.23 0.16 -2.29
C VAL A 125 5.63 -0.69 -3.50
N SER A 126 4.66 -1.30 -4.18
CA SER A 126 4.93 -2.10 -5.38
C SER A 126 5.50 -1.24 -6.51
N ASN A 127 4.88 -0.09 -6.78
CA ASN A 127 5.32 0.80 -7.84
C ASN A 127 6.64 1.52 -7.49
N ALA A 128 6.84 1.89 -6.23
CA ALA A 128 8.13 2.41 -5.76
C ALA A 128 9.24 1.37 -5.91
N GLY A 129 8.98 0.11 -5.55
CA GLY A 129 9.92 -0.98 -5.76
C GLY A 129 10.26 -1.19 -7.25
N LYS A 130 9.26 -1.16 -8.13
CA LYS A 130 9.46 -1.24 -9.59
C LYS A 130 10.27 -0.06 -10.13
N ALA A 131 10.01 1.16 -9.65
CA ALA A 131 10.75 2.34 -10.06
C ALA A 131 12.23 2.25 -9.65
N VAL A 132 12.51 1.76 -8.43
CA VAL A 132 13.87 1.50 -7.97
C VAL A 132 14.55 0.46 -8.88
N LEU A 133 13.89 -0.66 -9.18
CA LEU A 133 14.42 -1.68 -10.09
C LEU A 133 14.74 -1.13 -11.49
N LYS A 134 13.88 -0.27 -12.03
CA LYS A 134 14.11 0.39 -13.34
C LYS A 134 15.26 1.41 -13.29
N SER A 135 15.46 2.05 -12.14
CA SER A 135 16.53 3.03 -11.93
C SER A 135 17.89 2.40 -11.62
N VAL A 136 17.97 1.07 -11.40
CA VAL A 136 19.24 0.36 -11.38
C VAL A 136 19.67 0.17 -12.84
N PRO A 137 20.68 0.91 -13.34
CA PRO A 137 21.24 0.58 -14.65
C PRO A 137 21.73 -0.87 -14.57
N ILE A 138 21.14 -1.73 -15.39
CA ILE A 138 21.55 -3.13 -15.60
C ILE A 138 23.05 -3.20 -16.03
N GLY A 139 23.68 -2.06 -16.33
CA GLY A 139 25.10 -1.89 -16.59
C GLY A 139 26.06 -1.90 -15.39
N VAL A 140 25.64 -2.20 -14.14
CA VAL A 140 26.58 -2.42 -13.01
C VAL A 140 26.79 -3.92 -12.73
N ALA A 141 26.72 -4.75 -13.76
CA ALA A 141 27.30 -6.10 -13.74
C ALA A 141 28.81 -6.09 -14.09
N GLY A 142 29.44 -4.92 -14.26
CA GLY A 142 30.81 -4.79 -14.74
C GLY A 142 31.57 -3.55 -14.28
N ILE A 143 31.63 -3.26 -12.98
CA ILE A 143 32.76 -2.49 -12.43
C ILE A 143 33.57 -3.44 -11.54
N ALA A 144 34.32 -4.31 -12.20
CA ALA A 144 35.64 -4.67 -11.73
C ALA A 144 36.53 -3.44 -11.97
N GLY A 145 37.09 -2.84 -10.92
CA GLY A 145 37.92 -1.63 -11.10
C GLY A 145 38.46 -1.01 -9.81
N VAL A 146 39.51 -1.63 -9.26
CA VAL A 146 40.66 -1.01 -8.54
C VAL A 146 40.38 -0.09 -7.33
N GLY A 147 40.71 -0.59 -6.13
CA GLY A 147 40.88 0.25 -4.94
C GLY A 147 41.39 -0.49 -3.70
N ALA A 148 42.72 -0.50 -3.53
CA ALA A 148 43.52 -0.81 -2.33
C ALA A 148 43.41 -2.22 -1.70
N LEU A 149 44.35 -3.09 -2.09
CA LEU A 149 44.76 -4.28 -1.36
C LEU A 149 45.61 -3.87 -0.14
N THR A 150 45.05 -3.86 1.07
CA THR A 150 45.84 -4.03 2.29
C THR A 150 45.53 -5.39 2.90
N LYS A 151 46.47 -6.29 2.65
CA LYS A 151 46.63 -7.63 3.19
C LYS A 151 46.58 -7.63 4.72
N SER A 152 45.61 -8.31 5.35
CA SER A 152 45.86 -9.16 6.52
C SER A 152 44.64 -10.01 6.93
N GLY A 153 44.79 -11.33 6.78
CA GLY A 153 44.35 -12.37 7.72
C GLY A 153 42.90 -12.42 8.25
N LYS A 154 42.20 -13.47 7.80
CA LYS A 154 41.04 -14.17 8.43
C LYS A 154 39.66 -13.51 8.30
N GLU A 155 38.83 -14.23 7.55
CA GLU A 155 37.36 -14.29 7.60
C GLU A 155 36.60 -12.96 7.64
N VAL A 156 36.16 -12.51 6.47
CA VAL A 156 35.06 -11.54 6.37
C VAL A 156 34.03 -12.07 5.39
N VAL A 157 33.12 -12.89 5.92
CA VAL A 157 31.78 -13.08 5.35
C VAL A 157 31.00 -11.81 5.71
N GLY A 158 30.75 -10.93 4.74
CA GLY A 158 30.22 -9.60 5.05
C GLY A 158 29.45 -8.92 3.92
N THR A 159 28.13 -9.13 3.94
CA THR A 159 27.11 -8.09 3.71
C THR A 159 27.00 -7.46 2.31
N VAL A 160 26.23 -8.11 1.43
CA VAL A 160 25.72 -7.52 0.17
C VAL A 160 24.26 -6.99 0.33
N ILE A 161 23.65 -7.07 1.52
CA ILE A 161 22.20 -6.82 1.72
C ILE A 161 21.88 -5.37 2.17
N GLY A 162 22.87 -4.49 2.31
CA GLY A 162 22.70 -3.17 2.94
C GLY A 162 22.13 -2.05 2.05
N VAL A 163 22.32 -2.11 0.73
CA VAL A 163 22.00 -0.97 -0.17
C VAL A 163 20.52 -0.90 -0.53
N TYR A 164 19.82 -2.05 -0.56
CA TYR A 164 18.42 -2.16 -1.00
C TYR A 164 17.42 -1.47 -0.06
N ALA A 165 17.67 -1.52 1.25
CA ALA A 165 16.77 -0.91 2.24
C ALA A 165 16.96 0.61 2.36
N LEU A 166 18.18 1.11 2.15
CA LEU A 166 18.51 2.52 2.32
C LEU A 166 17.94 3.39 1.18
N GLY A 167 18.01 2.91 -0.07
CA GLY A 167 17.50 3.63 -1.24
C GLY A 167 15.97 3.81 -1.24
N VAL A 168 15.24 2.76 -0.83
CA VAL A 168 13.77 2.85 -0.70
C VAL A 168 13.38 3.77 0.46
N ALA A 169 14.09 3.68 1.59
CA ALA A 169 13.80 4.52 2.75
C ALA A 169 14.09 6.01 2.52
N THR A 170 15.13 6.35 1.75
CA THR A 170 15.51 7.73 1.41
C THR A 170 14.60 8.33 0.34
N SER A 171 14.19 7.58 -0.69
CA SER A 171 13.22 8.07 -1.69
C SER A 171 11.85 8.37 -1.07
N ILE A 172 11.41 7.54 -0.13
CA ILE A 172 10.18 7.79 0.64
C ILE A 172 10.35 8.98 1.59
N TYR A 173 11.50 9.11 2.26
CA TYR A 173 11.79 10.25 3.14
C TYR A 173 11.82 11.58 2.37
N LEU A 174 12.53 11.65 1.24
CA LEU A 174 12.58 12.84 0.39
C LEU A 174 11.21 13.18 -0.22
N SER A 175 10.36 12.18 -0.45
CA SER A 175 8.98 12.41 -0.90
C SER A 175 8.02 12.90 0.20
N LEU A 176 8.43 12.86 1.47
CA LEU A 176 7.67 13.32 2.64
C LEU A 176 8.23 14.62 3.24
N SER A 177 9.47 14.98 2.91
CA SER A 177 10.18 16.15 3.44
C SER A 177 10.24 17.33 2.45
N GLY A 178 9.45 17.28 1.37
CA GLY A 178 9.32 18.35 0.38
C GLY A 178 8.00 19.09 0.55
#